data_AF-F5XXP4-F1
#
_entry.id   AF-F5XXP4-F1
#
_cell.length_a   1.000
_cell.length_b   1.000
_cell.length_c   1.000
_cell.angle_alpha   90.00
_cell.angle_beta   90.00
_cell.angle_gamma   90.00
#
_symmetry.space_group_name_H-M   'P 1'
#
loop_
_entity.id
_entity.type
_entity.pdbx_description
1 polymer ?
#
loop_
_entity_poly.entity_id
_entity_poly.type
_entity_poly.pdbx_seq_one_letter_code
_entity_poly.pdbx_strand_id
1 'polypeptide(L)'
;MAEHIILPMTFSAVFSRRRIALRAACGLLLSLWLADAARADLLVYPTRLVFEDNARAAQLDLNNNGNETATYRITVINRRMTDTGSFVEIDKPQPGELFADEMIRFSPRQVVLAPGATQTVRVSVRRPADLPQGEYRSHLHFERVPEASGGSNVEVAARPGELGVQLRMLVGVTIPVIVRQGATSATVSLSGLELSRRAAERMPTLAFVLNRAGNRSVYGDLGATFTPRGGTEQQVGKAAGVAVYTPNPLRRGRLELQLPPGLVLSRGTLRLSYRDRPEAGGKLLAEAVLPIP
;
A
#
# COMPACT_ATOMS: atom_id res chain seq x y z
N MET A 1 -38.24 -31.03 -81.99
CA MET A 1 -37.61 -29.72 -82.24
C MET A 1 -36.59 -29.51 -81.15
N ALA A 2 -35.33 -29.35 -81.55
CA ALA A 2 -34.16 -29.35 -80.69
C ALA A 2 -33.90 -27.96 -80.10
N GLU A 3 -33.41 -27.89 -78.87
CA GLU A 3 -32.61 -26.78 -78.37
C GLU A 3 -31.60 -27.31 -77.33
N HIS A 4 -30.32 -27.21 -77.68
CA HIS A 4 -29.19 -27.55 -76.83
C HIS A 4 -28.82 -26.33 -75.97
N ILE A 5 -28.80 -26.51 -74.65
CA ILE A 5 -28.30 -25.53 -73.67
C ILE A 5 -26.87 -25.93 -73.27
N ILE A 6 -25.96 -24.96 -73.37
CA ILE A 6 -24.53 -25.04 -73.05
C ILE A 6 -24.32 -24.75 -71.55
N LEU A 7 -23.54 -25.60 -70.86
CA LEU A 7 -23.03 -25.40 -69.50
C LEU A 7 -21.68 -24.66 -69.52
N PRO A 8 -21.39 -23.75 -68.57
CA PRO A 8 -20.02 -23.35 -68.26
C PRO A 8 -19.50 -23.99 -66.95
N MET A 9 -18.22 -24.35 -66.99
CA MET A 9 -17.40 -24.88 -65.89
C MET A 9 -17.10 -23.81 -64.83
N THR A 10 -16.96 -24.22 -63.57
CA THR A 10 -16.35 -23.40 -62.49
C THR A 10 -15.10 -24.10 -61.95
N PHE A 11 -14.00 -23.33 -61.83
CA PHE A 11 -12.75 -23.72 -61.18
C PHE A 11 -12.73 -23.11 -59.76
N SER A 12 -12.37 -23.89 -58.74
CA SER A 12 -12.16 -23.41 -57.37
C SER A 12 -10.71 -23.65 -56.95
N ALA A 13 -10.01 -22.60 -56.50
CA ALA A 13 -8.60 -22.65 -56.10
C ALA A 13 -8.44 -22.73 -54.57
N VAL A 14 -7.64 -23.70 -54.12
CA VAL A 14 -7.40 -24.05 -52.71
C VAL A 14 -6.08 -23.44 -52.20
N PHE A 15 -6.22 -22.55 -51.22
CA PHE A 15 -5.39 -22.32 -50.02
C PHE A 15 -3.85 -22.15 -50.13
N SER A 16 -3.42 -20.93 -49.79
CA SER A 16 -2.13 -20.61 -49.15
C SER A 16 -2.38 -20.26 -47.67
N ARG A 17 -2.06 -21.17 -46.72
CA ARG A 17 -2.21 -20.92 -45.27
C ARG A 17 -0.96 -21.16 -44.41
N ARG A 18 0.15 -21.64 -44.96
CA ARG A 18 1.32 -22.08 -44.15
C ARG A 18 2.40 -21.03 -43.86
N ARG A 19 2.37 -19.83 -44.45
CA ARG A 19 3.40 -18.78 -44.20
C ARG A 19 3.04 -17.75 -43.12
N ILE A 20 1.82 -17.79 -42.59
CA ILE A 20 1.32 -16.81 -41.61
C ILE A 20 1.64 -17.21 -40.16
N ALA A 21 1.81 -18.52 -39.88
CA ALA A 21 1.98 -19.02 -38.53
C ALA A 21 3.32 -18.65 -37.87
N LEU A 22 4.41 -18.49 -38.63
CA LEU A 22 5.75 -18.26 -38.06
C LEU A 22 6.03 -16.78 -37.73
N ARG A 23 5.33 -15.83 -38.36
CA ARG A 23 5.45 -14.39 -38.07
C ARG A 23 4.60 -13.94 -36.88
N ALA A 24 3.54 -14.68 -36.56
CA ALA A 24 2.68 -14.39 -35.40
C ALA A 24 3.33 -14.75 -34.05
N ALA A 25 4.24 -15.74 -34.03
CA ALA A 25 4.91 -16.18 -32.80
C ALA A 25 5.99 -15.20 -32.30
N CYS A 26 6.72 -14.53 -33.19
CA CYS A 26 7.73 -13.52 -32.81
C CYS A 26 7.11 -12.20 -32.33
N GLY A 27 5.94 -11.82 -32.84
CA GLY A 27 5.23 -10.60 -32.40
C GLY A 27 4.68 -10.71 -30.99
N LEU A 28 4.26 -11.92 -30.57
CA LEU A 28 3.70 -12.13 -29.23
C LEU A 28 4.80 -12.15 -28.15
N LEU A 29 6.01 -12.64 -28.46
CA LEU A 29 7.15 -12.66 -27.53
C LEU A 29 7.77 -11.27 -27.29
N LEU A 30 7.67 -10.33 -28.25
CA LEU A 30 8.18 -8.96 -28.08
C LEU A 30 7.26 -8.08 -27.23
N SER A 31 5.96 -8.38 -27.19
CA SER A 31 4.97 -7.60 -26.41
C SER A 31 5.03 -7.84 -24.89
N LEU A 32 5.74 -8.88 -24.44
CA LEU A 32 5.90 -9.21 -23.02
C LEU A 32 7.07 -8.48 -22.33
N TRP A 33 7.87 -7.71 -23.08
CA TRP A 33 9.07 -7.03 -22.55
C TRP A 33 8.88 -5.55 -22.18
N LEU A 34 7.70 -4.97 -22.43
CA LEU A 34 7.41 -3.55 -22.17
C LEU A 34 6.33 -3.35 -21.12
N ALA A 35 6.23 -4.26 -20.15
CA ALA A 35 5.53 -3.94 -18.91
C ALA A 35 6.43 -2.98 -18.11
N ASP A 36 6.29 -1.68 -18.36
CA ASP A 36 6.90 -0.66 -17.53
C ASP A 36 6.26 -0.78 -16.14
N ALA A 37 6.99 -1.38 -15.21
CA ALA A 37 6.53 -1.49 -13.84
C ALA A 37 6.42 -0.06 -13.32
N ALA A 38 5.23 0.37 -12.91
CA ALA A 38 5.06 1.64 -12.23
C ALA A 38 5.95 1.64 -10.97
N ARG A 39 7.12 2.27 -11.07
CA ARG A 39 8.07 2.43 -9.96
C ARG A 39 7.68 3.70 -9.22
N ALA A 40 7.71 3.63 -7.89
CA ALA A 40 7.61 4.84 -7.10
C ALA A 40 8.89 5.67 -7.33
N ASP A 41 8.73 6.89 -7.86
CA ASP A 41 9.85 7.79 -8.15
C ASP A 41 10.58 8.22 -6.86
N LEU A 42 9.87 8.31 -5.73
CA LEU A 42 10.44 8.68 -4.44
C LEU A 42 10.34 7.54 -3.43
N LEU A 43 11.48 7.13 -2.88
CA LEU A 43 11.58 6.23 -1.73
C LEU A 43 11.90 7.04 -0.47
N VAL A 44 11.21 6.72 0.63
CA VAL A 44 11.39 7.37 1.94
C VAL A 44 11.69 6.31 3.00
N TYR A 45 12.77 6.49 3.75
CA TYR A 45 13.16 5.57 4.82
C TYR A 45 13.67 6.32 6.07
N PRO A 46 13.22 5.99 7.29
CA PRO A 46 12.17 5.04 7.60
C PRO A 46 10.78 5.54 7.17
N THR A 47 9.81 4.65 7.07
CA THR A 47 8.42 4.98 6.68
C THR A 47 7.57 5.53 7.84
N ARG A 48 8.18 5.73 9.02
CA ARG A 48 7.56 6.26 10.23
C ARG A 48 8.65 6.77 11.17
N LEU A 49 8.36 7.87 11.87
CA LEU A 49 9.19 8.36 12.98
C LEU A 49 8.44 8.27 14.30
N VAL A 50 9.11 7.80 15.34
CA VAL A 50 8.58 7.74 16.71
C VAL A 50 9.57 8.40 17.63
N PHE A 51 9.13 9.46 18.29
CA PHE A 51 9.87 10.18 19.32
C PHE A 51 9.27 9.80 20.67
N GLU A 52 9.92 8.89 21.37
CA GLU A 52 9.61 8.49 22.74
C GLU A 52 10.80 8.76 23.66
N ASP A 53 10.56 8.70 24.97
CA ASP A 53 11.56 9.02 25.99
C ASP A 53 12.23 10.39 25.77
N ASN A 54 13.55 10.44 25.98
CA ASN A 54 14.37 11.62 25.75
C ASN A 54 14.77 11.80 24.27
N ALA A 55 14.22 11.05 23.32
CA ALA A 55 14.49 11.27 21.91
C ALA A 55 13.96 12.64 21.45
N ARG A 56 14.85 13.43 20.85
CA ARG A 56 14.57 14.79 20.36
C ARG A 56 14.86 14.98 18.88
N ALA A 57 15.62 14.08 18.25
CA ALA A 57 15.99 14.16 16.84
C ALA A 57 15.99 12.77 16.19
N ALA A 58 15.67 12.74 14.91
CA ALA A 58 15.72 11.58 14.03
C ALA A 58 16.09 12.03 12.61
N GLN A 59 16.37 11.07 11.74
CA GLN A 59 16.67 11.30 10.33
C GLN A 59 15.75 10.43 9.47
N LEU A 60 15.44 10.93 8.29
CA LEU A 60 14.83 10.16 7.21
C LEU A 60 15.57 10.47 5.92
N ASP A 61 15.70 9.50 5.05
CA ASP A 61 16.32 9.61 3.74
C ASP A 61 15.26 9.63 2.65
N LEU A 62 15.45 10.54 1.70
CA LEU A 62 14.69 10.70 0.47
C LEU A 62 15.56 10.26 -0.69
N ASN A 63 15.18 9.18 -1.37
CA ASN A 63 15.90 8.67 -2.53
C ASN A 63 15.02 8.80 -3.78
N ASN A 64 15.54 9.46 -4.81
CA ASN A 64 14.90 9.50 -6.12
C ASN A 64 15.25 8.23 -6.88
N ASN A 65 14.30 7.29 -6.94
CA ASN A 65 14.40 6.02 -7.66
C ASN A 65 13.82 6.11 -9.09
N GLY A 66 13.42 7.32 -9.50
CA GLY A 66 13.04 7.65 -10.87
C GLY A 66 14.27 7.89 -11.76
N ASN A 67 14.00 8.18 -13.03
CA ASN A 67 15.01 8.42 -14.07
C ASN A 67 15.21 9.90 -14.42
N GLU A 68 14.43 10.79 -13.81
CA GLU A 68 14.51 12.25 -14.00
C GLU A 68 14.95 12.95 -12.71
N THR A 69 15.57 14.13 -12.86
CA THR A 69 15.74 15.04 -11.72
C THR A 69 14.37 15.52 -11.27
N ALA A 70 14.16 15.58 -9.95
CA ALA A 70 12.91 16.04 -9.38
C ALA A 70 13.14 16.92 -8.16
N THR A 71 12.28 17.93 -8.02
CA THR A 71 12.21 18.77 -6.81
C THR A 71 11.08 18.27 -5.91
N TYR A 72 11.37 18.09 -4.63
CA TYR A 72 10.36 17.70 -3.63
C TYR A 72 10.22 18.77 -2.54
N ARG A 73 8.99 19.15 -2.22
CA ARG A 73 8.63 19.99 -1.07
C ARG A 73 8.20 19.11 0.09
N ILE A 74 8.57 19.53 1.29
CA ILE A 74 8.27 18.84 2.54
C ILE A 74 7.38 19.75 3.39
N THR A 75 6.18 19.26 3.72
CA THR A 75 5.22 19.97 4.57
C THR A 75 4.79 19.09 5.75
N VAL A 76 4.27 19.72 6.80
CA VAL A 76 3.63 19.00 7.90
C VAL A 76 2.12 19.09 7.69
N ILE A 77 1.45 17.94 7.69
CA ILE A 77 0.00 17.85 7.54
C ILE A 77 -0.63 16.98 8.62
N ASN A 78 -1.88 17.28 8.95
CA ASN A 78 -2.68 16.54 9.90
C ASN A 78 -3.62 15.59 9.14
N ARG A 79 -3.59 14.30 9.52
CA ARG A 79 -4.42 13.27 8.88
C ARG A 79 -5.06 12.34 9.89
N ARG A 80 -6.33 12.06 9.67
CA ARG A 80 -7.13 11.10 10.42
C ARG A 80 -7.10 9.74 9.74
N MET A 81 -6.91 8.69 10.53
CA MET A 81 -7.10 7.31 10.06
C MET A 81 -8.58 6.99 10.06
N THR A 82 -9.10 6.39 8.99
CA THR A 82 -10.45 5.82 8.95
C THR A 82 -10.46 4.44 9.60
N ASP A 83 -11.65 3.91 9.90
CA ASP A 83 -11.80 2.54 10.41
C ASP A 83 -11.28 1.46 9.46
N THR A 84 -11.04 1.76 8.18
CA THR A 84 -10.43 0.82 7.21
C THR A 84 -8.91 0.94 7.14
N GLY A 85 -8.34 1.91 7.87
CA GLY A 85 -6.91 2.22 7.86
C GLY A 85 -6.46 3.16 6.77
N SER A 86 -7.38 3.71 5.97
CA SER A 86 -7.08 4.78 5.01
C SER A 86 -6.87 6.10 5.75
N PHE A 87 -6.25 7.09 5.10
CA PHE A 87 -6.05 8.41 5.69
C PHE A 87 -6.80 9.49 4.94
N VAL A 88 -7.50 10.33 5.69
CA VAL A 88 -8.12 11.57 5.20
C VAL A 88 -7.40 12.76 5.81
N GLU A 89 -7.20 13.80 5.01
CA GLU A 89 -6.71 15.10 5.49
C GLU A 89 -7.83 15.81 6.26
N ILE A 90 -7.45 16.58 7.28
CA ILE A 90 -8.38 17.24 8.19
C ILE A 90 -7.87 18.64 8.57
N ASP A 91 -8.79 19.62 8.58
CA ASP A 91 -8.49 20.99 9.01
C ASP A 91 -8.70 21.20 10.51
N LYS A 92 -9.59 20.42 11.14
CA LYS A 92 -9.95 20.55 12.56
C LYS A 92 -9.89 19.20 13.29
N PRO A 93 -9.26 19.15 14.47
CA PRO A 93 -9.23 17.96 15.31
C PRO A 93 -10.64 17.57 15.78
N GLN A 94 -10.89 16.27 15.84
CA GLN A 94 -11.98 15.67 16.61
C GLN A 94 -11.54 15.43 18.07
N PRO A 95 -12.50 15.21 18.98
CA PRO A 95 -12.17 14.84 20.36
C PRO A 95 -11.18 13.66 20.44
N GLY A 96 -10.12 13.84 21.22
CA GLY A 96 -9.06 12.84 21.39
C GLY A 96 -8.00 12.80 20.29
N GLU A 97 -8.14 13.59 19.21
CA GLU A 97 -7.07 13.75 18.23
C GLU A 97 -6.05 14.76 18.72
N LEU A 98 -4.82 14.28 18.88
CA LEU A 98 -3.69 15.07 19.35
C LEU A 98 -2.67 15.18 18.22
N PHE A 99 -2.36 16.40 17.78
CA PHE A 99 -1.46 16.68 16.66
C PHE A 99 -0.07 17.12 17.15
N ALA A 100 0.96 16.76 16.38
CA ALA A 100 2.36 17.04 16.69
C ALA A 100 2.96 18.14 15.81
N ASP A 101 2.16 18.75 14.94
CA ASP A 101 2.55 19.73 13.95
C ASP A 101 3.30 20.93 14.52
N GLU A 102 2.81 21.50 15.61
CA GLU A 102 3.49 22.61 16.29
C GLU A 102 4.81 22.21 16.95
N MET A 103 5.01 20.91 17.21
CA MET A 103 6.22 20.37 17.84
C MET A 103 7.30 19.98 16.85
N ILE A 104 6.94 19.67 15.59
CA ILE A 104 7.86 19.13 14.59
C ILE A 104 8.68 20.26 13.95
N ARG A 105 10.00 20.07 13.90
CA ARG A 105 10.95 20.92 13.18
C ARG A 105 11.75 20.03 12.23
N PHE A 106 12.03 20.51 11.03
CA PHE A 106 12.79 19.72 10.06
C PHE A 106 13.53 20.61 9.07
N SER A 107 14.58 20.04 8.49
CA SER A 107 15.36 20.66 7.44
C SER A 107 16.01 19.59 6.55
N PRO A 108 16.13 19.84 5.24
CA PRO A 108 15.63 20.99 4.47
C PRO A 108 14.09 20.97 4.28
N ARG A 109 13.50 22.06 3.75
CA ARG A 109 12.06 22.13 3.40
C ARG A 109 11.76 21.80 1.93
N GLN A 110 12.79 21.87 1.09
CA GLN A 110 12.72 21.54 -0.32
C GLN A 110 14.06 20.94 -0.73
N VAL A 111 14.02 19.93 -1.60
CA VAL A 111 15.20 19.19 -2.06
C VAL A 111 15.13 19.00 -3.56
N VAL A 112 16.27 19.11 -4.24
CA VAL A 112 16.41 18.74 -5.66
C VAL A 112 17.23 17.47 -5.70
N LEU A 113 16.69 16.42 -6.31
CA LEU A 113 17.30 15.09 -6.36
C LEU A 113 17.47 14.66 -7.80
N ALA A 114 18.73 14.47 -8.22
CA ALA A 114 19.04 13.76 -9.46
C ALA A 114 18.62 12.27 -9.36
N PRO A 115 18.51 11.54 -10.48
CA PRO A 115 18.26 10.10 -10.48
C PRO A 115 19.26 9.35 -9.59
N GLY A 116 18.76 8.50 -8.70
CA GLY A 116 19.55 7.74 -7.71
C GLY A 116 20.09 8.55 -6.54
N ALA A 117 19.95 9.89 -6.53
CA ALA A 117 20.44 10.73 -5.45
C ALA A 117 19.62 10.53 -4.17
N THR A 118 20.31 10.63 -3.03
CA THR A 118 19.71 10.53 -1.70
C THR A 118 19.93 11.83 -0.93
N GLN A 119 18.90 12.30 -0.23
CA GLN A 119 18.96 13.44 0.67
C GLN A 119 18.41 13.07 2.04
N THR A 120 19.21 13.30 3.09
CA THR A 120 18.77 13.15 4.47
C THR A 120 18.02 14.40 4.94
N VAL A 121 16.83 14.22 5.49
CA VAL A 121 16.04 15.24 6.19
C VAL A 121 16.17 14.98 7.68
N ARG A 122 16.68 15.99 8.40
CA ARG A 122 16.79 15.95 9.86
C ARG A 122 15.48 16.43 10.45
N VAL A 123 14.91 15.66 11.36
CA VAL A 123 13.64 15.96 12.05
C VAL A 123 13.91 16.06 13.53
N SER A 124 13.46 17.12 14.18
CA SER A 124 13.52 17.29 15.62
C SER A 124 12.15 17.67 16.20
N VAL A 125 11.99 17.42 17.50
CA VAL A 125 10.73 17.65 18.21
C VAL A 125 10.98 18.57 19.40
N ARG A 126 10.27 19.69 19.44
CA ARG A 126 10.23 20.62 20.58
C ARG A 126 8.91 20.44 21.32
N ARG A 127 8.96 19.75 22.46
CA ARG A 127 7.80 19.56 23.34
C ARG A 127 7.60 20.81 24.22
N PRO A 128 6.38 21.35 24.34
CA PRO A 128 6.04 22.33 25.36
C PRO A 128 6.31 21.79 26.77
N ALA A 129 6.61 22.66 27.74
CA ALA A 129 6.92 22.25 29.12
C ALA A 129 5.76 21.48 29.77
N ASP A 130 4.53 21.97 29.55
CA ASP A 130 3.31 21.41 30.15
C ASP A 130 2.54 20.51 29.18
N LEU A 131 3.25 19.84 28.25
CA LEU A 131 2.62 18.95 27.29
C LEU A 131 1.94 17.78 28.03
N PRO A 132 0.61 17.61 27.90
CA PRO A 132 -0.10 16.52 28.55
C PRO A 132 0.43 15.14 28.12
N GLN A 133 0.24 14.15 29.00
CA GLN A 133 0.58 12.76 28.71
C GLN A 133 -0.29 12.24 27.55
N GLY A 134 0.35 11.57 26.60
CA GLY A 134 -0.34 10.98 25.46
C GLY A 134 0.55 10.76 24.25
N GLU A 135 -0.10 10.34 23.16
CA GLU A 135 0.52 10.19 21.86
C GLU A 135 -0.05 11.24 20.89
N TYR A 136 0.83 12.08 20.36
CA TYR A 136 0.54 13.13 19.39
C TYR A 136 1.05 12.67 18.03
N ARG A 137 0.28 12.91 16.96
CA ARG A 137 0.60 12.39 15.63
C ARG A 137 0.23 13.38 14.53
N SER A 138 1.24 13.81 13.78
CA SER A 138 1.08 14.49 12.49
C SER A 138 1.88 13.74 11.42
N HIS A 139 2.02 14.30 10.24
CA HIS A 139 2.72 13.62 9.14
C HIS A 139 3.65 14.58 8.43
N LEU A 140 4.78 14.05 7.94
CA LEU A 140 5.54 14.71 6.91
C LEU A 140 4.99 14.27 5.56
N HIS A 141 4.66 15.24 4.72
CA HIS A 141 4.19 15.05 3.36
C HIS A 141 5.26 15.52 2.39
N PHE A 142 5.64 14.64 1.47
CA PHE A 142 6.64 14.85 0.45
C PHE A 142 5.91 14.91 -0.89
N GLU A 143 5.89 16.07 -1.51
CA GLU A 143 5.22 16.30 -2.78
C GLU A 143 6.24 16.68 -3.85
N ARG A 144 6.14 16.09 -5.05
CA ARG A 144 6.92 16.56 -6.21
C ARG A 144 6.41 17.94 -6.59
N VAL A 145 7.30 18.92 -6.64
CA VAL A 145 6.99 20.25 -7.16
C VAL A 145 6.87 20.14 -8.68
N PRO A 146 5.75 20.55 -9.29
CA PRO A 146 5.61 20.54 -10.74
C PRO A 146 6.69 21.41 -11.39
N GLU A 147 7.45 20.84 -12.33
CA GLU A 147 8.32 21.65 -13.18
C GLU A 147 7.47 22.32 -14.26
N ALA A 148 7.73 23.62 -14.51
CA ALA A 148 7.03 24.39 -15.54
C ALA A 148 7.23 23.80 -16.96
N SER A 149 8.29 23.00 -17.13
CA SER A 149 8.60 22.22 -18.33
C SER A 149 8.19 20.77 -18.07
N GLY A 150 7.18 20.27 -18.78
CA GLY A 150 6.52 18.99 -18.49
C GLY A 150 7.46 17.77 -18.49
N GLY A 151 7.45 17.03 -17.37
CA GLY A 151 8.15 15.76 -17.17
C GLY A 151 7.41 14.87 -16.17
N SER A 152 6.14 14.56 -16.46
CA SER A 152 5.44 13.34 -16.03
C SER A 152 4.06 13.36 -16.70
N ASN A 153 4.05 13.36 -18.03
CA ASN A 153 2.81 13.32 -18.78
C ASN A 153 2.36 11.86 -18.87
N VAL A 154 1.28 11.50 -18.16
CA VAL A 154 0.42 10.44 -18.68
C VAL A 154 -0.35 11.09 -19.83
N GLU A 155 0.22 11.04 -21.03
CA GLU A 155 -0.52 11.39 -22.25
C GLU A 155 -1.55 10.28 -22.50
N VAL A 156 -2.77 10.51 -22.04
CA VAL A 156 -3.92 9.85 -22.66
C VAL A 156 -4.04 10.48 -24.04
N ALA A 157 -3.56 9.78 -25.07
CA ALA A 157 -3.64 10.23 -26.45
C ALA A 157 -5.10 10.50 -26.83
N ALA A 158 -5.51 11.76 -26.81
CA ALA A 158 -6.81 12.19 -27.30
C ALA A 158 -6.80 12.09 -28.83
N ARG A 159 -7.87 11.52 -29.41
CA ARG A 159 -8.06 11.50 -30.86
C ARG A 159 -8.35 12.93 -31.35
N PRO A 160 -8.06 13.28 -32.62
CA PRO A 160 -8.34 14.61 -33.14
C PRO A 160 -9.82 14.95 -32.99
N GLY A 161 -10.15 15.96 -32.18
CA GLY A 161 -11.52 16.41 -31.90
C GLY A 161 -12.00 16.24 -30.45
N GLU A 162 -11.23 15.63 -29.56
CA GLU A 162 -11.56 15.54 -28.13
C GLU A 162 -10.68 16.49 -27.29
N LEU A 163 -11.28 17.16 -26.31
CA LEU A 163 -10.58 17.95 -25.28
C LEU A 163 -9.61 17.03 -24.52
N GLY A 164 -8.32 17.14 -24.85
CA GLY A 164 -7.26 16.41 -24.15
C GLY A 164 -7.10 16.93 -22.72
N VAL A 165 -7.61 16.20 -21.74
CA VAL A 165 -7.34 16.47 -20.32
C VAL A 165 -5.99 15.85 -19.98
N GLN A 166 -4.96 16.68 -19.79
CA GLN A 166 -3.68 16.22 -19.26
C GLN A 166 -3.80 16.03 -17.74
N LEU A 167 -4.01 14.78 -17.31
CA LEU A 167 -4.06 14.45 -15.88
C LEU A 167 -2.62 14.31 -15.35
N ARG A 168 -2.18 15.27 -14.53
CA ARG A 168 -0.91 15.17 -13.80
C ARG A 168 -1.19 14.64 -12.40
N MET A 169 -0.94 13.35 -12.20
CA MET A 169 -1.00 12.77 -10.86
C MET A 169 0.29 13.10 -10.11
N LEU A 170 0.20 14.01 -9.12
CA LEU A 170 1.30 14.26 -8.20
C LEU A 170 1.31 13.14 -7.16
N VAL A 171 2.18 12.16 -7.35
CA VAL A 171 2.40 11.09 -6.36
C VAL A 171 3.22 11.67 -5.21
N GLY A 172 2.57 11.87 -4.07
CA GLY A 172 3.22 12.31 -2.83
C GLY A 172 3.34 11.17 -1.81
N VAL A 173 4.42 11.16 -1.04
CA VAL A 173 4.62 10.20 0.07
C VAL A 173 4.25 10.89 1.37
N THR A 174 3.57 10.17 2.28
CA THR A 174 3.23 10.69 3.60
C THR A 174 3.70 9.71 4.66
N ILE A 175 4.52 10.17 5.62
CA ILE A 175 4.98 9.34 6.74
C ILE A 175 4.46 9.90 8.07
N PRO A 176 3.98 9.06 8.99
CA PRO A 176 3.57 9.50 10.32
C PRO A 176 4.79 9.88 11.16
N VAL A 177 4.67 11.02 11.85
CA VAL A 177 5.58 11.46 12.90
C VAL A 177 4.82 11.43 14.22
N ILE A 178 5.27 10.56 15.12
CA ILE A 178 4.61 10.30 16.39
C ILE A 178 5.48 10.82 17.53
N VAL A 179 4.88 11.60 18.42
CA VAL A 179 5.51 12.13 19.63
C VAL A 179 4.78 11.57 20.84
N ARG A 180 5.47 10.76 21.63
CA ARG A 180 4.96 10.24 22.90
C ARG A 180 5.48 11.12 24.04
N GLN A 181 4.58 11.39 24.98
CA GLN A 181 4.84 12.16 26.19
C GLN A 181 4.32 11.39 27.41
N GLY A 182 5.17 11.21 28.42
CA GLY A 182 4.85 10.47 29.64
C GLY A 182 4.60 8.99 29.40
N ALA A 183 3.94 8.34 30.37
CA ALA A 183 3.65 6.91 30.29
C ALA A 183 2.63 6.60 29.19
N THR A 184 2.86 5.56 28.41
CA THR A 184 1.89 5.14 27.40
C THR A 184 1.70 3.62 27.39
N SER A 185 0.47 3.19 27.11
CA SER A 185 0.09 1.78 27.07
C SER A 185 -0.95 1.52 25.99
N ALA A 186 -0.92 0.31 25.43
CA ALA A 186 -1.95 -0.17 24.53
C ALA A 186 -2.14 -1.67 24.69
N THR A 187 -3.40 -2.11 24.55
CA THR A 187 -3.78 -3.51 24.42
C THR A 187 -4.48 -3.73 23.10
N VAL A 188 -4.40 -4.96 22.58
CA VAL A 188 -4.91 -5.32 21.26
C VAL A 188 -5.71 -6.62 21.35
N SER A 189 -6.79 -6.73 20.58
CA SER A 189 -7.51 -7.99 20.36
C SER A 189 -7.96 -8.12 18.91
N LEU A 190 -8.18 -9.36 18.48
CA LEU A 190 -8.71 -9.70 17.16
C LEU A 190 -10.13 -10.26 17.33
N SER A 191 -11.07 -9.78 16.52
CA SER A 191 -12.45 -10.26 16.53
C SER A 191 -13.07 -10.22 15.13
N GLY A 192 -14.29 -10.76 14.99
CA GLY A 192 -15.06 -10.70 13.73
C GLY A 192 -14.36 -11.37 12.55
N LEU A 193 -13.72 -12.53 12.78
CA LEU A 193 -13.07 -13.29 11.73
C LEU A 193 -14.12 -13.89 10.79
N GLU A 194 -14.01 -13.63 9.50
CA GLU A 194 -14.91 -14.15 8.48
C GLU A 194 -14.14 -14.50 7.20
N LEU A 195 -14.32 -15.72 6.69
CA LEU A 195 -13.70 -16.17 5.45
C LEU A 195 -14.63 -15.91 4.26
N SER A 196 -14.21 -15.03 3.35
CA SER A 196 -14.87 -14.76 2.07
C SER A 196 -14.26 -15.61 0.95
N ARG A 197 -15.13 -16.24 0.14
CA ARG A 197 -14.77 -16.99 -1.09
C ARG A 197 -15.60 -16.52 -2.27
N ARG A 198 -15.72 -15.21 -2.45
CA ARG A 198 -16.53 -14.65 -3.53
C ARG A 198 -15.97 -15.12 -4.88
N ALA A 199 -16.85 -15.56 -5.78
CA ALA A 199 -16.46 -16.06 -7.10
C ALA A 199 -15.69 -15.03 -7.95
N ALA A 200 -15.85 -13.74 -7.64
CA ALA A 200 -15.11 -12.64 -8.28
C ALA A 200 -13.68 -12.44 -7.72
N GLU A 201 -13.35 -13.00 -6.56
CA GLU A 201 -12.03 -12.88 -5.94
C GLU A 201 -11.15 -14.06 -6.40
N ARG A 202 -9.94 -13.76 -6.89
CA ARG A 202 -8.98 -14.79 -7.34
C ARG A 202 -8.43 -15.61 -6.17
N MET A 203 -8.41 -15.03 -4.96
CA MET A 203 -7.90 -15.64 -3.73
C MET A 203 -8.95 -15.48 -2.62
N PRO A 204 -9.08 -16.46 -1.70
CA PRO A 204 -9.94 -16.29 -0.53
C PRO A 204 -9.41 -15.18 0.39
N THR A 205 -10.32 -14.49 1.06
CA THR A 205 -10.00 -13.34 1.89
C THR A 205 -10.49 -13.55 3.32
N LEU A 206 -9.64 -13.31 4.31
CA LEU A 206 -10.02 -13.28 5.73
C LEU A 206 -10.31 -11.83 6.15
N ALA A 207 -11.58 -11.53 6.43
CA ALA A 207 -11.95 -10.30 7.11
C ALA A 207 -11.74 -10.42 8.63
N PHE A 208 -11.39 -9.31 9.27
CA PHE A 208 -11.18 -9.23 10.71
C PHE A 208 -11.35 -7.80 11.24
N VAL A 209 -11.49 -7.68 12.56
CA VAL A 209 -11.44 -6.42 13.30
C VAL A 209 -10.27 -6.47 14.28
N LEU A 210 -9.36 -5.50 14.16
CA LEU A 210 -8.25 -5.27 15.08
C LEU A 210 -8.65 -4.17 16.06
N ASN A 211 -8.94 -4.54 17.31
CA ASN A 211 -9.37 -3.61 18.35
C ASN A 211 -8.16 -3.14 19.16
N ARG A 212 -8.14 -1.87 19.53
CA ARG A 212 -7.08 -1.21 20.30
C ARG A 212 -7.70 -0.46 21.47
N ALA A 213 -7.13 -0.64 22.67
CA ALA A 213 -7.42 0.20 23.83
C ALA A 213 -6.13 0.83 24.38
N GLY A 214 -6.26 1.90 25.16
CA GLY A 214 -5.14 2.66 25.74
C GLY A 214 -4.81 3.95 24.99
N ASN A 215 -3.72 4.60 25.40
CA ASN A 215 -3.37 5.97 25.00
C ASN A 215 -2.20 6.05 23.99
N ARG A 216 -1.76 4.93 23.42
CA ARG A 216 -0.83 4.90 22.28
C ARG A 216 -1.33 4.06 21.12
N SER A 217 -0.76 4.32 19.94
CA SER A 217 -1.00 3.52 18.75
C SER A 217 -0.26 2.18 18.80
N VAL A 218 -0.78 1.23 18.04
CA VAL A 218 -0.11 -0.07 17.80
C VAL A 218 0.32 -0.19 16.34
N TYR A 219 1.43 -0.88 16.11
CA TYR A 219 2.03 -1.10 14.80
C TYR A 219 2.76 -2.44 14.80
N GLY A 220 2.35 -3.35 13.93
CA GLY A 220 2.72 -4.76 14.03
C GLY A 220 2.40 -5.53 12.76
N ASP A 221 2.72 -6.82 12.76
CA ASP A 221 2.54 -7.71 11.63
C ASP A 221 1.39 -8.68 11.88
N LEU A 222 0.56 -8.88 10.87
CA LEU A 222 -0.43 -9.95 10.83
C LEU A 222 0.17 -11.20 10.17
N GLY A 223 -0.14 -12.35 10.76
CA GLY A 223 0.13 -13.66 10.17
C GLY A 223 -1.10 -14.55 10.25
N ALA A 224 -1.44 -15.20 9.15
CA ALA A 224 -2.50 -16.20 9.09
C ALA A 224 -1.93 -17.59 8.82
N THR A 225 -2.32 -18.56 9.63
CA THR A 225 -1.98 -19.98 9.46
C THR A 225 -3.24 -20.82 9.37
N PHE A 226 -3.21 -21.88 8.58
CA PHE A 226 -4.27 -22.87 8.49
C PHE A 226 -3.74 -24.24 8.88
N THR A 227 -4.46 -24.92 9.77
CA THR A 227 -4.15 -26.29 10.18
C THR A 227 -5.33 -27.20 9.81
N PRO A 228 -5.19 -28.09 8.82
CA PRO A 228 -6.18 -29.12 8.53
C PRO A 228 -6.34 -30.07 9.73
N ARG A 229 -7.50 -30.70 9.91
CA ARG A 229 -7.71 -31.70 10.97
C ARG A 229 -6.75 -32.89 10.77
N GLY A 230 -5.85 -33.09 11.73
CA GLY A 230 -4.82 -34.13 11.66
C GLY A 230 -3.67 -33.82 10.68
N GLY A 231 -3.64 -32.61 10.13
CA GLY A 231 -2.57 -32.11 9.27
C GLY A 231 -1.59 -31.20 10.00
N THR A 232 -0.61 -30.69 9.26
CA THR A 232 0.37 -29.73 9.76
C THR A 232 -0.09 -28.29 9.52
N GLU A 233 0.37 -27.39 10.38
CA GLU A 233 0.12 -25.96 10.21
C GLU A 233 0.83 -25.43 8.95
N GLN A 234 0.11 -24.62 8.16
CA GLN A 234 0.60 -24.01 6.93
C GLN A 234 0.38 -22.49 7.00
N GLN A 235 1.40 -21.69 6.67
CA GLN A 235 1.22 -20.25 6.53
C GLN A 235 0.43 -19.95 5.27
N VAL A 236 -0.66 -19.20 5.41
CA VAL A 236 -1.57 -18.87 4.30
C VAL A 236 -1.74 -17.38 4.10
N GLY A 237 -1.20 -16.52 4.97
CA GLY A 237 -1.28 -15.08 4.77
C GLY A 237 -0.31 -14.31 5.66
N LYS A 238 0.09 -13.12 5.20
CA LYS A 238 0.90 -12.17 5.95
C LYS A 238 0.59 -10.75 5.52
N ALA A 239 0.53 -9.83 6.47
CA ALA A 239 0.54 -8.40 6.19
C ALA A 239 1.46 -7.69 7.19
N ALA A 240 2.45 -6.98 6.66
CA ALA A 240 3.43 -6.26 7.46
C ALA A 240 2.97 -4.82 7.73
N GLY A 241 3.30 -4.27 8.90
CA GLY A 241 3.14 -2.85 9.19
C GLY A 241 1.68 -2.39 9.32
N VAL A 242 0.84 -3.22 9.94
CA VAL A 242 -0.56 -2.91 10.20
C VAL A 242 -0.67 -2.07 11.47
N ALA A 243 -1.15 -0.84 11.31
CA ALA A 243 -1.35 0.12 12.38
C ALA A 243 -2.82 0.29 12.77
N VAL A 244 -3.05 0.60 14.05
CA VAL A 244 -4.26 1.28 14.54
C VAL A 244 -3.80 2.49 15.34
N TYR A 245 -4.08 3.69 14.82
CA TYR A 245 -3.62 4.93 15.43
C TYR A 245 -4.59 5.46 16.49
N THR A 246 -4.10 6.14 17.52
CA THR A 246 -4.94 6.96 18.39
C THR A 246 -5.61 8.09 17.60
N PRO A 247 -6.86 8.47 17.94
CA PRO A 247 -7.72 7.89 18.97
C PRO A 247 -8.54 6.67 18.52
N ASN A 248 -8.41 6.18 17.29
CA ASN A 248 -9.25 5.10 16.76
C ASN A 248 -9.24 3.86 17.67
N PRO A 249 -10.42 3.34 18.04
CA PRO A 249 -10.53 2.16 18.90
C PRO A 249 -10.38 0.87 18.11
N LEU A 250 -10.50 0.90 16.78
CA LEU A 250 -10.43 -0.29 15.94
C LEU A 250 -9.96 0.02 14.52
N ARG A 251 -9.57 -1.04 13.81
CA ARG A 251 -9.42 -1.07 12.36
C ARG A 251 -10.03 -2.36 11.81
N ARG A 252 -10.89 -2.23 10.81
CA ARG A 252 -11.42 -3.32 10.00
C ARG A 252 -10.48 -3.59 8.84
N GLY A 253 -10.09 -4.85 8.67
CA GLY A 253 -9.12 -5.26 7.67
C GLY A 253 -9.57 -6.49 6.89
N ARG A 254 -8.87 -6.71 5.79
CA ARG A 254 -8.97 -7.91 4.95
C ARG A 254 -7.56 -8.39 4.65
N LEU A 255 -7.34 -9.69 4.78
CA LEU A 255 -6.08 -10.34 4.45
C LEU A 255 -6.34 -11.36 3.35
N GLU A 256 -5.75 -11.15 2.18
CA GLU A 256 -5.74 -12.15 1.12
C GLU A 256 -4.93 -13.37 1.56
N LEU A 257 -5.49 -14.55 1.31
CA LEU A 257 -4.87 -15.81 1.68
C LEU A 257 -4.25 -16.47 0.45
N GLN A 258 -2.94 -16.64 0.49
CA GLN A 258 -2.16 -17.36 -0.50
C GLN A 258 -2.09 -18.83 -0.09
N LEU A 259 -2.85 -19.67 -0.79
CA LEU A 259 -2.90 -21.10 -0.50
C LEU A 259 -1.75 -21.82 -1.22
N PRO A 260 -0.90 -22.58 -0.50
CA PRO A 260 0.03 -23.51 -1.13
C PRO A 260 -0.70 -24.46 -2.10
N PRO A 261 -0.02 -24.93 -3.17
CA PRO A 261 -0.61 -25.88 -4.10
C PRO A 261 -1.21 -27.11 -3.40
N GLY A 262 -2.45 -27.44 -3.73
CA GLY A 262 -3.17 -28.57 -3.14
C GLY A 262 -3.79 -28.31 -1.76
N LEU A 263 -3.52 -27.17 -1.11
CA LEU A 263 -4.17 -26.82 0.15
C LEU A 263 -5.60 -26.36 -0.10
N VAL A 264 -6.57 -27.05 0.51
CA VAL A 264 -7.97 -26.65 0.55
C VAL A 264 -8.31 -26.18 1.96
N LEU A 265 -8.90 -25.00 2.08
CA LEU A 265 -9.44 -24.49 3.34
C LEU A 265 -10.73 -25.25 3.69
N SER A 266 -10.63 -26.48 4.17
CA SER A 266 -11.77 -27.27 4.65
C SER A 266 -11.35 -28.12 5.85
N ARG A 267 -12.29 -28.41 6.75
CA ARG A 267 -12.09 -29.29 7.92
C ARG A 267 -10.82 -28.96 8.69
N GLY A 268 -10.72 -27.75 9.20
CA GLY A 268 -9.50 -27.29 9.85
C GLY A 268 -9.72 -26.03 10.67
N THR A 269 -8.62 -25.38 11.02
CA THR A 269 -8.62 -24.18 11.85
C THR A 269 -7.76 -23.11 11.20
N LEU A 270 -8.34 -21.93 10.97
CA LEU A 270 -7.63 -20.75 10.49
C LEU A 270 -7.32 -19.85 11.69
N ARG A 271 -6.04 -19.62 11.99
CA ARG A 271 -5.57 -18.75 13.07
C ARG A 271 -5.06 -17.44 12.46
N LEU A 272 -5.52 -16.32 12.99
CA LEU A 272 -4.95 -15.00 12.74
C LEU A 272 -4.19 -14.54 13.98
N SER A 273 -2.95 -14.10 13.79
CA SER A 273 -2.10 -13.56 14.84
C SER A 273 -1.67 -12.14 14.50
N TYR A 274 -1.53 -11.29 15.52
CA TYR A 274 -0.96 -9.95 15.43
C TYR A 274 0.22 -9.86 16.39
N ARG A 275 1.38 -9.48 15.87
CA ARG A 275 2.65 -9.46 16.60
C ARG A 275 3.31 -8.10 16.50
N ASP A 276 4.10 -7.75 17.51
CA ASP A 276 5.07 -6.67 17.35
C ASP A 276 5.95 -6.95 16.13
N ARG A 277 6.45 -5.87 15.53
CA ARG A 277 7.38 -5.96 14.42
C ARG A 277 8.65 -6.72 14.83
N PRO A 278 9.37 -7.37 13.91
CA PRO A 278 10.65 -8.02 14.22
C PRO A 278 11.63 -7.09 14.94
N GLU A 279 11.75 -5.85 14.48
CA GLU A 279 12.60 -4.81 15.08
C GLU A 279 12.17 -4.40 16.51
N ALA A 280 10.92 -4.71 16.91
CA ALA A 280 10.38 -4.49 18.24
C ALA A 280 10.29 -5.78 19.08
N GLY A 281 10.92 -6.87 18.64
CA GLY A 281 11.03 -8.13 19.39
C GLY A 281 9.97 -9.20 19.07
N GLY A 282 9.05 -8.97 18.12
CA GLY A 282 8.19 -10.04 17.58
C GLY A 282 7.15 -10.64 18.53
N LYS A 283 6.88 -9.99 19.67
CA LYS A 283 5.96 -10.47 20.71
C LYS A 283 4.55 -10.68 20.16
N LEU A 284 3.89 -11.77 20.55
CA LEU A 284 2.46 -11.98 20.27
C LEU A 284 1.62 -11.01 21.10
N LEU A 285 0.81 -10.20 20.40
CA LEU A 285 -0.06 -9.21 21.04
C LEU A 285 -1.52 -9.64 21.06
N ALA A 286 -1.98 -10.31 20.00
CA ALA A 286 -3.33 -10.83 19.90
C ALA A 286 -3.38 -12.03 18.96
N GLU A 287 -4.32 -12.93 19.20
CA GLU A 287 -4.67 -13.99 18.26
C GLU A 287 -6.18 -14.26 18.30
N ALA A 288 -6.70 -14.76 17.19
CA ALA A 288 -8.07 -15.23 17.07
C ALA A 288 -8.12 -16.43 16.12
N VAL A 289 -9.14 -17.27 16.31
CA VAL A 289 -9.28 -18.54 15.61
C VAL A 289 -10.65 -18.62 14.94
N LEU A 290 -10.67 -19.06 13.69
CA LEU A 290 -11.87 -19.35 12.91
C LEU A 290 -11.88 -20.85 12.55
N PRO A 291 -12.79 -21.65 13.14
CA PRO A 291 -13.03 -23.01 12.70
C PRO A 291 -13.53 -23.03 11.26
N ILE A 292 -12.96 -23.91 10.43
CA ILE A 292 -13.37 -24.13 9.04
C ILE A 292 -14.03 -25.51 8.95
N PRO A 293 -15.33 -25.59 8.61
CA PRO A 293 -16.06 -26.85 8.54
C PRO A 293 -15.55 -27.80 7.43
#